data_AF-A0A7G6KLN4-F1
#
_entry.id   AF-A0A7G6KLN4-F1
#
_cell.length_a   1.000
_cell.length_b   1.000
_cell.length_c   1.000
_cell.angle_alpha   90.00
_cell.angle_beta   90.00
_cell.angle_gamma   90.00
#
_symmetry.space_group_name_H-M   'P 1'
#
loop_
_entity.id
_entity.type
_entity.pdbx_description
1 polymer ?
#
loop_
_entity_poly.entity_id
_entity_poly.type
_entity_poly.pdbx_seq_one_letter_code
_entity_poly.pdbx_strand_id
1 'polypeptide(L)'
;MQNSPYINITKPIYEWILPFFSSAIFHGVAEARKSANAIRRITSDQGVNLFRTSDIQEEAIRYFSNLFQFSPVNHTRASISSLRSFIDFRCSNEMQANLLQQVTTEEIPNCLFSMPLDKSPGSDGFPADFYRLTWDIVGPDFVVQTKRKNANQILVIKGPI
;
A
#
# COMPACT_ATOMS: atom_id res chain seq x y z
N MET A 1 46.46 15.50 6.04
CA MET A 1 46.16 14.20 6.68
C MET A 1 45.37 14.51 7.94
N GLN A 2 44.11 14.16 8.18
CA GLN A 2 43.02 13.50 7.45
C GLN A 2 41.75 14.12 8.05
N ASN A 3 40.98 14.89 7.28
CA ASN A 3 39.63 15.30 7.66
C ASN A 3 38.71 14.11 7.42
N SER A 4 38.21 13.50 8.49
CA SER A 4 37.24 12.41 8.40
C SER A 4 35.87 12.97 8.00
N PRO A 5 35.29 12.59 6.86
CA PRO A 5 34.06 13.17 6.35
C PRO A 5 32.87 12.41 6.90
N TYR A 6 32.70 12.39 8.22
CA TYR A 6 31.42 11.99 8.78
C TYR A 6 30.46 13.17 8.66
N ILE A 7 29.91 13.31 7.46
CA ILE A 7 28.70 14.08 7.22
C ILE A 7 27.68 13.54 8.23
N ASN A 8 27.29 14.35 9.20
CA ASN A 8 26.39 13.93 10.26
C ASN A 8 24.96 13.84 9.70
N ILE A 9 24.71 12.79 8.92
CA ILE A 9 23.46 12.46 8.21
C ILE A 9 22.36 11.94 9.12
N THR A 10 22.58 11.91 10.44
CA THR A 10 21.52 11.57 11.38
C THR A 10 20.56 12.74 11.61
N LYS A 11 20.99 14.00 11.37
CA LYS A 11 20.21 15.25 11.58
C LYS A 11 18.79 15.29 11.02
N PRO A 12 18.55 14.91 9.76
CA PRO A 12 17.20 15.04 9.22
C PRO A 12 16.23 14.02 9.84
N ILE A 13 16.66 12.78 10.05
CA ILE A 13 15.73 11.69 10.42
C ILE A 13 15.16 11.87 11.83
N TYR A 14 15.95 12.32 12.81
CA TYR A 14 15.43 12.55 14.16
C TYR A 14 14.61 13.84 14.31
N GLU A 15 14.86 14.89 13.52
CA GLU A 15 14.05 16.12 13.59
C GLU A 15 12.59 15.87 13.18
N TRP A 16 12.33 14.93 12.26
CA TRP A 16 10.98 14.53 11.87
C TRP A 16 10.34 13.52 12.83
N ILE A 17 11.14 12.68 13.49
CA ILE A 17 10.63 11.57 14.32
C ILE A 17 10.37 12.00 15.77
N LEU A 18 11.16 12.92 16.34
CA LEU A 18 10.97 13.38 17.73
C LEU A 18 9.59 14.03 18.01
N PRO A 19 9.00 14.84 17.11
CA PRO A 19 7.63 15.34 17.28
C PRO A 19 6.58 14.21 17.30
N PHE A 20 6.83 13.13 16.56
CA PHE A 20 5.93 11.96 16.47
C PHE A 20 5.92 11.13 17.76
N PHE A 21 7.04 11.12 18.51
CA PHE A 21 7.12 10.45 19.81
C PHE A 21 6.53 11.27 20.97
N SER A 22 6.32 12.57 20.79
CA SER A 22 5.62 13.36 21.81
C SER A 22 4.12 13.11 21.71
N SER A 23 3.60 12.30 22.63
CA SER A 23 2.17 12.00 22.72
C SER A 23 1.32 13.27 22.74
N ALA A 24 1.79 14.33 23.42
CA ALA A 24 1.08 15.61 23.52
C ALA A 24 0.87 16.31 22.16
N ILE A 25 1.91 16.43 21.32
CA ILE A 25 1.77 17.07 19.99
C ILE A 25 0.94 16.17 19.09
N PHE A 26 1.19 14.86 19.11
CA PHE A 26 0.39 13.91 18.34
C PHE A 26 -1.10 13.97 18.71
N HIS A 27 -1.44 13.96 20.00
CA HIS A 27 -2.81 14.10 20.49
C HIS A 27 -3.41 15.46 20.12
N GLY A 28 -2.64 16.55 20.21
CA GLY A 28 -3.09 17.87 19.78
C GLY A 28 -3.44 17.93 18.29
N VAL A 29 -2.57 17.37 17.43
CA VAL A 29 -2.83 17.26 15.99
C VAL A 29 -4.00 16.33 15.70
N ALA A 30 -4.11 15.20 16.40
CA ALA A 30 -5.22 14.27 16.25
C ALA A 30 -6.56 14.88 16.65
N GLU A 31 -6.62 15.65 17.74
CA GLU A 31 -7.85 16.32 18.19
C GLU A 31 -8.23 17.48 17.26
N ALA A 32 -7.25 18.26 16.78
CA ALA A 32 -7.48 19.28 15.75
C ALA A 32 -8.04 18.66 14.47
N ARG A 33 -7.47 17.53 14.00
CA ARG A 33 -7.99 16.79 12.84
C ARG A 33 -9.38 16.21 13.09
N LYS A 34 -9.63 15.66 14.28
CA LYS A 34 -10.93 15.10 14.67
C LYS A 34 -12.01 16.17 14.67
N SER A 35 -11.72 17.36 15.19
CA SER A 35 -12.66 18.48 15.21
C SER A 35 -12.93 19.08 13.83
N ALA A 36 -11.90 19.17 12.97
CA ALA A 36 -12.01 19.66 11.60
C ALA A 36 -12.77 18.68 10.70
N ASN A 37 -12.51 17.38 10.85
CA ASN A 37 -13.13 16.32 10.05
C ASN A 37 -14.46 15.80 10.64
N ALA A 38 -14.93 16.38 11.76
CA ALA A 38 -16.18 15.99 12.36
C ALA A 38 -17.35 16.26 11.40
N ILE A 39 -18.05 15.20 11.02
CA ILE A 39 -19.27 15.31 10.22
C ILE A 39 -20.38 15.84 11.13
N ARG A 40 -20.73 17.12 10.95
CA ARG A 40 -21.75 17.81 11.77
C ARG A 40 -23.16 17.72 11.19
N ARG A 41 -23.26 17.39 9.91
CA ARG A 41 -24.53 17.29 9.19
C ARG A 41 -24.40 16.38 7.99
N ILE A 42 -25.41 15.55 7.77
CA ILE A 42 -25.63 14.86 6.49
C ILE A 42 -27.08 15.08 6.05
N THR A 43 -27.33 14.91 4.76
CA THR A 43 -28.68 14.98 4.18
C THR A 43 -29.05 13.58 3.68
N SER A 44 -30.19 13.05 4.14
CA SER A 44 -30.66 11.73 3.73
C SER A 44 -31.18 11.73 2.29
N ASP A 45 -31.43 10.53 1.75
CA ASP A 45 -32.10 10.31 0.46
C ASP A 45 -33.49 10.96 0.35
N GLN A 46 -34.18 11.17 1.49
CA GLN A 46 -35.46 11.88 1.57
C GLN A 46 -35.31 13.40 1.69
N GLY A 47 -34.09 13.94 1.56
CA GLY A 47 -33.82 15.38 1.67
C GLY A 47 -33.84 15.91 3.11
N VAL A 48 -33.89 15.03 4.12
CA VAL A 48 -33.94 15.43 5.54
C VAL A 48 -32.53 15.68 6.05
N ASN A 49 -32.32 16.80 6.75
CA ASN A 49 -31.04 17.12 7.36
C ASN A 49 -30.92 16.48 8.75
N LEU A 50 -29.89 15.67 8.94
CA LEU A 50 -29.55 15.03 10.21
C LEU A 50 -28.37 15.74 10.86
N PHE A 51 -28.51 16.05 12.14
CA PHE A 51 -27.51 16.82 12.91
C PHE A 51 -27.00 16.06 14.15
N ARG A 52 -27.77 15.09 14.67
CA ARG A 52 -27.36 14.29 15.82
C ARG A 52 -26.40 13.21 15.38
N THR A 53 -25.35 12.98 16.17
CA THR A 53 -24.32 11.99 15.85
C THR A 53 -24.88 10.57 15.73
N SER A 54 -25.87 10.19 16.56
CA SER A 54 -26.58 8.91 16.44
C SER A 54 -27.23 8.74 15.08
N ASP A 55 -28.00 9.75 14.67
CA ASP A 55 -28.80 9.71 13.44
C ASP A 55 -27.88 9.70 12.21
N ILE A 56 -26.77 10.45 12.27
CA ILE A 56 -25.71 10.46 11.25
C ILE A 56 -25.07 9.07 11.11
N GLN A 57 -24.78 8.39 12.23
CA GLN A 57 -24.19 7.05 12.22
C GLN A 57 -25.15 6.01 11.66
N GLU A 58 -26.40 6.01 12.11
CA GLU A 58 -27.43 5.07 11.65
C GLU A 58 -27.69 5.23 10.14
N GLU A 59 -27.81 6.47 9.67
CA GLU A 59 -28.01 6.77 8.26
C GLU A 59 -26.79 6.39 7.40
N ALA A 60 -25.56 6.61 7.90
CA ALA A 60 -24.35 6.16 7.21
C ALA A 60 -24.30 4.63 7.10
N ILE A 61 -24.62 3.92 8.18
CA ILE A 61 -24.70 2.45 8.17
C ILE A 61 -25.75 2.00 7.17
N ARG A 62 -26.96 2.56 7.20
CA ARG A 62 -28.05 2.23 6.27
C ARG A 62 -27.62 2.45 4.82
N TYR A 63 -27.08 3.63 4.52
CA TYR A 63 -26.67 4.02 3.18
C TYR A 63 -25.58 3.11 2.63
N PHE A 64 -24.48 2.91 3.36
CA PHE A 64 -23.37 2.08 2.88
C PHE A 64 -23.70 0.59 2.88
N SER A 65 -24.52 0.12 3.83
CA SER A 65 -25.03 -1.26 3.80
C SER A 65 -25.81 -1.50 2.52
N ASN A 66 -26.74 -0.59 2.18
CA ASN A 66 -27.47 -0.68 0.93
C ASN A 66 -26.55 -0.58 -0.28
N LEU A 67 -25.61 0.35 -0.31
CA LEU A 67 -24.68 0.54 -1.42
C LEU A 67 -23.85 -0.72 -1.72
N PHE A 68 -23.31 -1.36 -0.68
CA PHE A 68 -22.43 -2.53 -0.82
C PHE A 68 -23.18 -3.87 -0.89
N GLN A 69 -24.41 -3.94 -0.39
CA GLN A 69 -25.28 -5.12 -0.52
C GLN A 69 -26.13 -5.07 -1.80
N PHE A 70 -26.17 -3.93 -2.48
CA PHE A 70 -26.84 -3.81 -3.76
C PHE A 70 -26.14 -4.68 -4.81
N SER A 71 -26.68 -5.88 -5.00
CA SER A 71 -26.37 -6.75 -6.12
C SER A 71 -27.55 -6.67 -7.09
N PRO A 72 -27.43 -5.94 -8.21
CA PRO A 72 -28.38 -6.01 -9.30
C PRO A 72 -28.71 -7.46 -9.64
N VAL A 73 -30.01 -7.76 -9.67
CA VAL A 73 -30.57 -9.09 -9.94
C VAL A 73 -30.09 -9.64 -11.31
N ASN A 74 -29.58 -8.75 -12.18
CA ASN A 74 -29.10 -9.05 -13.54
C ASN A 74 -27.60 -8.80 -13.73
N HIS A 75 -26.76 -8.87 -12.69
CA HIS A 75 -25.31 -8.88 -12.89
C HIS A 75 -24.84 -10.27 -13.33
N THR A 76 -24.86 -10.49 -14.65
CA THR A 76 -24.05 -11.54 -15.25
C THR A 76 -22.60 -11.14 -15.09
N ARG A 77 -21.76 -12.00 -14.49
CA ARG A 77 -20.30 -11.81 -14.48
C ARG A 77 -19.85 -11.48 -15.89
N ALA A 78 -19.18 -10.34 -16.07
CA ALA A 78 -18.69 -9.95 -17.39
C ALA A 78 -17.88 -11.11 -17.97
N SER A 79 -18.25 -11.56 -19.17
CA SER A 79 -17.51 -12.62 -19.83
C SER A 79 -16.07 -12.15 -20.05
N ILE A 80 -15.11 -13.09 -20.06
CA ILE A 80 -13.72 -12.76 -20.37
C ILE A 80 -13.63 -12.03 -21.73
N SER A 81 -14.48 -12.40 -22.68
CA SER A 81 -14.60 -11.75 -23.99
C SER A 81 -15.04 -10.28 -23.88
N SER A 82 -16.00 -9.99 -23.00
CA SER A 82 -16.47 -8.61 -22.73
C SER A 82 -15.40 -7.78 -22.03
N LEU A 83 -14.65 -8.34 -21.08
CA LEU A 83 -13.55 -7.63 -20.44
C LEU A 83 -12.42 -7.33 -21.43
N ARG A 84 -12.15 -8.27 -22.35
CA ARG A 84 -11.16 -8.10 -23.42
C ARG A 84 -11.51 -6.94 -24.35
N SER A 85 -12.78 -6.60 -24.58
CA SER A 85 -13.11 -5.45 -25.46
C SER A 85 -12.82 -4.08 -24.84
N PHE A 86 -12.60 -3.98 -23.53
CA PHE A 86 -12.28 -2.70 -22.85
C PHE A 86 -10.80 -2.42 -22.72
N ILE A 87 -9.95 -3.42 -22.95
CA ILE A 87 -8.50 -3.32 -22.80
C ILE A 87 -7.90 -3.72 -24.13
N ASP A 88 -7.22 -2.81 -24.81
CA ASP A 88 -6.57 -3.13 -26.09
C ASP A 88 -5.26 -3.90 -25.89
N PHE A 89 -4.58 -3.64 -24.77
CA PHE A 89 -3.30 -4.28 -24.46
C PHE A 89 -3.44 -5.80 -24.28
N ARG A 90 -2.58 -6.55 -24.97
CA ARG A 90 -2.38 -7.99 -24.79
C ARG A 90 -0.92 -8.26 -24.50
N CYS A 91 -0.68 -8.99 -23.42
CA CYS A 91 0.64 -9.51 -23.12
C CYS A 91 1.07 -10.41 -24.29
N SER A 92 2.19 -10.09 -24.94
CA SER A 92 2.74 -10.97 -25.97
C SER A 92 3.23 -12.28 -25.32
N ASN A 93 3.40 -13.33 -26.12
CA ASN A 93 3.96 -14.60 -25.63
C ASN A 93 5.34 -14.39 -25.00
N GLU A 94 6.13 -13.46 -25.53
CA GLU A 94 7.45 -13.08 -25.00
C GLU A 94 7.33 -12.40 -23.64
N MET A 95 6.42 -11.43 -23.48
CA MET A 95 6.17 -10.79 -22.20
C MET A 95 5.66 -11.78 -21.16
N GLN A 96 4.78 -12.71 -21.56
CA GLN A 96 4.29 -13.76 -20.68
C GLN A 96 5.44 -14.68 -20.24
N ALA A 97 6.31 -15.08 -21.18
CA ALA A 97 7.48 -15.87 -20.85
C ALA A 97 8.38 -15.15 -19.85
N ASN A 98 8.66 -13.85 -20.05
CA ASN A 98 9.47 -13.04 -19.16
C ASN A 98 8.84 -12.90 -17.75
N LEU A 99 7.53 -12.71 -17.65
CA LEU A 99 6.82 -12.60 -16.37
C LEU A 99 6.79 -13.92 -15.58
N LEU A 100 6.99 -15.05 -16.27
CA LEU A 100 7.04 -16.39 -15.67
C LEU A 100 8.48 -16.87 -15.38
N GLN A 101 9.49 -16.05 -15.66
CA GLN A 101 10.89 -16.37 -15.33
C GLN A 101 11.12 -16.28 -13.82
N GLN A 102 12.09 -17.08 -13.37
CA GLN A 102 12.54 -17.00 -11.99
C GLN A 102 13.35 -15.73 -11.77
N VAL A 103 13.10 -15.06 -10.65
CA VAL A 103 13.87 -13.89 -10.25
C VAL A 103 15.32 -14.29 -9.98
N THR A 104 16.26 -13.54 -10.56
CA THR A 104 17.69 -13.75 -10.42
C THR A 104 18.22 -13.19 -9.09
N THR A 105 19.46 -13.54 -8.72
CA THR A 105 20.04 -13.04 -7.45
C THR A 105 20.33 -11.54 -7.55
N GLU A 106 20.66 -11.07 -8.74
CA GLU A 106 21.16 -9.74 -9.05
C GLU A 106 20.00 -8.75 -9.22
N GLU A 107 18.85 -9.20 -9.74
CA GLU A 107 17.64 -8.37 -9.87
C GLU A 107 17.13 -7.85 -8.53
N ILE A 108 17.24 -8.65 -7.47
CA ILE A 108 16.70 -8.31 -6.15
C ILE A 108 17.37 -7.06 -5.56
N PRO A 109 18.71 -7.02 -5.38
CA PRO A 109 19.38 -5.80 -4.94
C PRO A 109 19.20 -4.67 -5.96
N ASN A 110 19.33 -4.94 -7.27
CA ASN A 110 19.17 -3.88 -8.27
C ASN A 110 17.81 -3.18 -8.17
N CYS A 111 16.73 -3.94 -7.95
CA CYS A 111 15.41 -3.40 -7.72
C CYS A 111 15.38 -2.57 -6.43
N LEU A 112 15.88 -3.10 -5.31
CA LEU A 112 15.91 -2.41 -4.03
C LEU A 112 16.68 -1.08 -4.09
N PHE A 113 17.86 -1.08 -4.73
CA PHE A 113 18.69 0.12 -4.87
C PHE A 113 18.12 1.14 -5.86
N SER A 114 17.23 0.72 -6.77
CA SER A 114 16.47 1.61 -7.66
C SER A 114 15.28 2.30 -6.98
N MET A 115 14.86 1.82 -5.80
CA MET A 115 13.71 2.39 -5.09
C MET A 115 14.01 3.81 -4.58
N PRO A 116 13.04 4.74 -4.64
CA PRO A 116 13.17 6.05 -4.04
C PRO A 116 13.25 5.95 -2.52
N LEU A 117 14.15 6.72 -1.90
CA LEU A 117 14.47 6.63 -0.48
C LEU A 117 13.38 7.22 0.43
N ASP A 118 12.77 8.33 -0.01
CA ASP A 118 11.75 9.07 0.75
C ASP A 118 10.34 8.50 0.52
N LYS A 119 10.19 7.19 0.69
CA LYS A 119 8.91 6.49 0.57
C LYS A 119 8.44 5.99 1.93
N SER A 120 7.13 6.06 2.12
CA SER A 120 6.48 5.52 3.31
C SER A 120 6.83 4.04 3.48
N PRO A 121 7.06 3.58 4.73
CA PRO A 121 7.35 2.19 5.01
C PRO A 121 6.20 1.27 4.58
N GLY A 122 6.53 0.01 4.30
CA GLY A 122 5.54 -1.02 4.00
C GLY A 122 4.77 -1.46 5.25
N SER A 123 4.01 -2.56 5.11
CA SER A 123 3.35 -3.20 6.26
C SER A 123 4.32 -3.74 7.31
N ASP A 124 5.60 -3.85 6.96
CA ASP A 124 6.71 -4.22 7.85
C ASP A 124 7.21 -3.07 8.73
N GLY A 125 6.82 -1.82 8.45
CA GLY A 125 7.23 -0.65 9.20
C GLY A 125 8.63 -0.13 8.88
N PHE A 126 9.34 -0.71 7.90
CA PHE A 126 10.71 -0.30 7.54
C PHE A 126 10.74 0.39 6.16
N PRO A 127 11.43 1.54 6.02
CA PRO A 127 11.61 2.19 4.73
C PRO A 127 12.63 1.45 3.86
N ALA A 128 12.64 1.71 2.54
CA ALA A 128 13.62 1.12 1.62
C ALA A 128 15.08 1.43 2.02
N ASP A 129 15.32 2.61 2.60
CA ASP A 129 16.62 3.02 3.16
C ASP A 129 17.19 2.02 4.16
N PHE A 130 16.34 1.49 5.04
CA PHE A 130 16.75 0.53 6.05
C PHE A 130 17.38 -0.70 5.38
N TYR A 131 16.66 -1.29 4.42
CA TYR A 131 17.12 -2.48 3.71
C TYR A 131 18.38 -2.24 2.88
N ARG A 132 18.54 -1.03 2.32
CA ARG A 132 19.77 -0.65 1.60
C ARG A 132 20.97 -0.54 2.54
N LEU A 133 20.79 0.08 3.71
CA LEU A 133 21.87 0.27 4.69
C LEU A 133 22.26 -1.04 5.39
N THR A 134 21.32 -1.95 5.59
CA THR A 134 21.56 -3.25 6.25
C THR A 134 21.74 -4.40 5.26
N TRP A 135 21.89 -4.12 3.96
CA TRP A 135 21.91 -5.15 2.92
C TRP A 135 22.99 -6.22 3.14
N ASP A 136 24.16 -5.83 3.65
CA ASP A 136 25.25 -6.77 3.95
C ASP A 136 24.88 -7.78 5.05
N ILE A 137 23.89 -7.45 5.89
CA ILE A 137 23.40 -8.30 6.98
C ILE A 137 22.19 -9.12 6.53
N VAL A 138 21.17 -8.46 5.98
CA VAL A 138 19.86 -9.09 5.68
C VAL A 138 19.75 -9.62 4.25
N GLY A 139 20.59 -9.15 3.34
CA GLY A 139 20.54 -9.45 1.91
C GLY A 139 20.59 -10.94 1.57
N PRO A 140 21.49 -11.75 2.17
CA PRO A 140 21.55 -13.18 1.90
C PRO A 140 20.23 -13.90 2.16
N ASP A 141 19.62 -13.66 3.34
CA ASP A 141 18.34 -14.26 3.71
C ASP A 141 17.19 -13.70 2.86
N PHE A 142 17.23 -12.39 2.56
CA PHE A 142 16.23 -11.72 1.74
C PHE A 142 16.17 -12.31 0.33
N VAL A 143 17.33 -12.58 -0.29
CA VAL A 143 17.43 -13.21 -1.61
C VAL A 143 16.81 -14.60 -1.60
N VAL A 144 17.18 -15.43 -0.63
CA VAL A 144 16.68 -16.81 -0.50
C VAL A 144 15.16 -16.80 -0.37
N GLN A 145 14.62 -15.96 0.50
CA GLN A 145 13.18 -15.91 0.75
C GLN A 145 12.39 -15.35 -0.43
N THR A 146 12.94 -14.35 -1.12
CA THR A 146 12.32 -13.78 -2.32
C THR A 146 12.24 -14.82 -3.43
N LYS A 147 13.33 -15.55 -3.70
CA LYS A 147 13.35 -16.62 -4.71
C LYS A 147 12.38 -17.75 -4.35
N ARG A 148 12.33 -18.16 -3.08
CA ARG A 148 11.37 -19.17 -2.60
C ARG A 148 9.93 -18.75 -2.85
N LYS A 149 9.57 -17.50 -2.53
CA LYS A 149 8.22 -16.97 -2.77
C LYS A 149 7.90 -16.88 -4.27
N ASN A 150 8.82 -16.37 -5.10
CA ASN A 150 8.65 -16.28 -6.54
C ASN A 150 8.43 -17.65 -7.19
N ALA A 151 9.24 -18.66 -6.82
CA ALA A 151 9.07 -20.02 -7.31
C ALA A 151 7.69 -20.59 -6.94
N ASN A 152 7.24 -20.42 -5.69
CA ASN A 152 5.92 -20.87 -5.26
C ASN A 152 4.79 -20.18 -6.03
N GLN A 153 4.89 -18.88 -6.28
CA GLN A 153 3.88 -18.13 -7.03
C GLN A 153 3.80 -18.58 -8.49
N ILE A 154 4.95 -18.82 -9.14
CA ILE A 154 4.99 -19.35 -10.52
C ILE A 154 4.34 -20.74 -10.59
N LEU A 155 4.55 -21.59 -9.57
CA LEU A 155 3.93 -22.91 -9.50
C LEU A 155 2.41 -22.84 -9.39
N VAL A 156 1.87 -21.91 -8.58
CA VAL A 156 0.41 -21.70 -8.48
C VAL A 156 -0.19 -21.25 -9.82
N ILE A 157 0.50 -20.37 -10.55
CA ILE A 157 0.03 -19.86 -11.86
C ILE A 157 0.06 -20.96 -12.94
N LYS A 158 0.98 -21.93 -12.83
CA LYS A 158 1.14 -23.03 -13.78
C LYS A 158 0.34 -24.30 -13.41
N GLY A 159 -0.28 -24.35 -12.23
CA GLY A 159 -1.09 -25.49 -11.79
C GLY A 159 -2.40 -25.60 -12.58
N PRO A 160 -3.01 -26.80 -12.64
CA PRO A 160 -4.37 -26.94 -13.16
C PRO A 160 -5.33 -26.15 -12.27
N ILE A 161 -6.21 -25.37 -12.91
CA ILE A 161 -7.32 -24.64 -12.27
C ILE A 161 -8.42 -25.64 -11.90
#